data_AF-R4UHY9-F1
#
_entry.id   AF-R4UHY9-F1
#
_cell.length_a   1.000
_cell.length_b   1.000
_cell.length_c   1.000
_cell.angle_alpha   90.00
_cell.angle_beta   90.00
_cell.angle_gamma   90.00
#
_symmetry.space_group_name_H-M   'P 1'
#
loop_
_entity.id
_entity.type
_entity.pdbx_description
1 polymer ?
#
loop_
_entity_poly.entity_id
_entity_poly.type
_entity_poly.pdbx_seq_one_letter_code
_entity_poly.pdbx_strand_id
1 'polypeptide(L)'
;MLEVFRDYLKLSKRGRNYVAICPFHSDSHPSLSVSVEKQVWRCFVCNVEGLVEYFVAKIENLSINEAKQLIATKYNLDQQQVIIQPKFITLFF
;
A
#
# COMPACT_ATOMS: atom_id res chain seq x y z
N MET A 1 4.03 0.62 -7.53
CA MET A 1 3.58 0.88 -6.14
C MET A 1 2.94 2.25 -5.99
N LEU A 2 3.66 3.36 -6.18
CA LEU A 2 3.11 4.71 -5.95
C LEU A 2 1.85 5.01 -6.77
N GLU A 3 1.80 4.56 -8.01
CA GLU A 3 0.62 4.75 -8.87
C GLU A 3 -0.66 4.20 -8.22
N VAL A 4 -0.59 3.01 -7.60
CA VAL A 4 -1.74 2.42 -6.90
C VAL A 4 -2.24 3.35 -5.81
N PHE A 5 -1.36 3.90 -4.97
CA PHE A 5 -1.79 4.85 -3.94
C PHE A 5 -2.33 6.16 -4.51
N ARG A 6 -1.83 6.61 -5.67
CA ARG A 6 -2.29 7.85 -6.33
C ARG A 6 -3.72 7.77 -6.85
N ASP A 7 -4.20 6.56 -7.14
CA ASP A 7 -5.62 6.35 -7.48
C ASP A 7 -6.56 6.72 -6.34
N TYR A 8 -6.10 6.62 -5.09
CA TYR A 8 -6.92 6.79 -3.89
C TYR A 8 -6.56 8.05 -3.09
N LEU A 9 -5.30 8.47 -3.12
CA LEU A 9 -4.73 9.44 -2.19
C LEU A 9 -3.97 10.54 -2.93
N LYS A 10 -4.14 11.77 -2.44
CA LYS A 10 -3.26 12.89 -2.81
C LYS A 10 -1.92 12.78 -2.08
N LEU A 11 -0.95 12.14 -2.70
CA LEU A 11 0.39 11.97 -2.14
C LEU A 11 1.22 13.26 -2.21
N SER A 12 1.96 13.55 -1.14
CA SER A 12 2.95 14.62 -1.08
C SER A 12 4.32 14.07 -0.69
N LYS A 13 5.40 14.45 -1.38
CA LYS A 13 6.75 13.96 -1.07
C LYS A 13 7.29 14.62 0.21
N ARG A 14 7.83 13.81 1.14
CA ARG A 14 8.48 14.27 2.39
C ARG A 14 9.74 13.45 2.64
N GLY A 15 10.91 14.06 2.39
CA GLY A 15 12.18 13.36 2.44
C GLY A 15 12.21 12.18 1.46
N ARG A 16 12.49 10.97 1.98
CA ARG A 16 12.52 9.72 1.20
C ARG A 16 11.15 9.06 0.99
N ASN A 17 10.14 9.49 1.74
CA ASN A 17 8.80 8.89 1.72
C ASN A 17 7.78 9.82 1.06
N TYR A 18 6.57 9.31 0.87
CA TYR A 18 5.39 10.09 0.51
C TYR A 18 4.40 10.05 1.66
N VAL A 19 3.63 11.13 1.86
CA VAL A 19 2.60 11.20 2.90
C VAL A 19 1.25 11.57 2.32
N ALA A 20 0.19 11.17 3.01
CA ALA A 20 -1.20 11.52 2.72
C ALA A 20 -2.07 11.49 3.99
N ILE A 21 -3.28 12.04 3.88
CA ILE A 21 -4.35 11.82 4.87
C ILE A 21 -4.71 10.33 4.86
N CYS A 22 -4.82 9.72 6.03
CA CYS A 22 -5.21 8.32 6.13
C CYS A 22 -6.71 8.16 5.85
N PRO A 23 -7.13 7.29 4.91
CA PRO A 23 -8.55 7.07 4.63
C PRO A 23 -9.24 6.14 5.65
N PHE A 24 -8.47 5.53 6.56
CA PHE A 24 -8.95 4.46 7.45
C PHE A 24 -9.32 4.93 8.85
N HIS A 25 -9.27 6.25 9.11
CA HIS A 25 -9.80 6.87 10.31
C HIS A 25 -10.16 8.33 10.02
N SER A 26 -10.88 8.98 10.94
CA SER A 26 -11.13 10.42 10.85
C SER A 26 -9.81 11.17 11.06
N ASP A 27 -9.28 11.72 9.98
CA ASP A 27 -7.95 12.31 9.93
C ASP A 27 -7.98 13.69 9.26
N SER A 28 -7.23 14.63 9.81
CA SER A 28 -7.09 16.02 9.31
C SER A 28 -5.65 16.40 9.01
N HIS A 29 -4.67 15.58 9.41
CA HIS A 29 -3.25 15.85 9.24
C HIS A 29 -2.57 14.64 8.58
N PRO A 30 -1.67 14.81 7.58
CA PRO A 30 -1.08 13.66 6.90
C PRO A 30 -0.37 12.69 7.87
N SER A 31 -1.03 11.56 8.13
CA SER A 31 -0.56 10.54 9.08
C SER A 31 -0.16 9.22 8.41
N LEU A 32 -0.56 9.03 7.15
CA LEU A 32 -0.19 7.89 6.32
C LEU A 32 1.12 8.20 5.60
N SER A 33 2.08 7.29 5.72
CA SER A 33 3.39 7.33 5.04
C SER A 33 3.55 6.12 4.12
N VAL A 34 4.06 6.35 2.92
CA VAL A 34 4.40 5.33 1.92
C VAL A 34 5.90 5.35 1.70
N SER A 35 6.56 4.23 1.98
CA SER A 35 7.99 4.04 1.74
C SER A 35 8.20 3.20 0.49
N VAL A 36 8.62 3.85 -0.60
CA VAL A 36 8.90 3.16 -1.87
C VAL A 36 10.11 2.25 -1.74
N GLU A 37 11.15 2.67 -1.02
CA GLU A 37 12.34 1.88 -0.80
C GLU A 37 12.01 0.55 -0.09
N LYS A 38 11.16 0.62 0.94
CA LYS A 38 10.76 -0.55 1.74
C LYS A 38 9.55 -1.30 1.18
N GLN A 39 8.89 -0.77 0.14
CA GLN A 39 7.64 -1.31 -0.42
C GLN A 39 6.52 -1.51 0.61
N VAL A 40 6.46 -0.65 1.64
CA VAL A 40 5.42 -0.68 2.68
C VAL A 40 4.76 0.68 2.87
N TRP A 41 3.59 0.67 3.50
CA TRP A 41 2.90 1.87 3.99
C TRP A 41 2.49 1.68 5.45
N ARG A 42 2.37 2.78 6.19
CA ARG A 42 1.88 2.79 7.58
C ARG A 42 1.18 4.10 7.88
N CYS A 43 0.05 4.03 8.58
CA CYS A 43 -0.52 5.17 9.29
C CYS A 43 0.04 5.21 10.71
N PHE A 44 0.66 6.33 11.10
CA PHE A 44 1.27 6.48 12.42
C PHE A 44 0.27 6.85 13.53
N VAL A 45 -1.01 7.07 13.20
CA VAL A 45 -2.07 7.37 14.18
C VAL A 45 -2.91 6.13 14.46
N CYS A 46 -3.53 5.53 13.44
CA CYS A 46 -4.36 4.34 13.64
C CYS A 46 -3.63 3.00 13.44
N ASN A 47 -2.31 3.02 13.24
CA ASN A 47 -1.42 1.85 13.16
C ASN A 47 -1.72 0.81 12.07
N VAL A 48 -2.63 1.08 11.15
CA VAL A 48 -2.82 0.25 9.96
C VAL A 48 -1.61 0.36 9.04
N GLU A 49 -1.18 -0.77 8.50
CA GLU A 49 0.03 -0.88 7.69
C GLU A 49 -0.01 -2.11 6.78
N GLY A 50 0.95 -2.19 5.86
CA GLY A 50 1.18 -3.40 5.08
C GLY A 50 1.84 -3.15 3.73
N LEU A 51 1.65 -4.11 2.84
CA LEU A 51 2.01 -4.00 1.42
C LEU A 51 0.88 -3.31 0.64
N VAL A 52 1.14 -3.00 -0.63
CA VAL A 52 0.19 -2.27 -1.48
C VAL A 52 -1.15 -3.01 -1.65
N GLU A 53 -1.15 -4.33 -1.73
CA GLU A 53 -2.36 -5.14 -1.84
C GLU A 53 -3.19 -5.14 -0.54
N TYR A 54 -2.56 -4.92 0.62
CA TYR A 54 -3.25 -4.81 1.90
C TYR A 54 -4.02 -3.48 1.99
N PHE A 55 -3.45 -2.42 1.41
CA PHE A 55 -4.14 -1.13 1.28
C PHE A 55 -5.38 -1.28 0.39
N VAL A 56 -5.21 -1.85 -0.82
CA VAL A 56 -6.30 -2.05 -1.78
C VAL A 56 -7.38 -2.95 -1.22
N ALA A 57 -7.01 -4.07 -0.60
CA ALA A 57 -7.95 -4.98 0.05
C ALA A 57 -8.79 -4.25 1.10
N LYS A 58 -8.16 -3.41 1.93
CA LYS A 58 -8.87 -2.69 2.99
C LYS A 58 -9.78 -1.59 2.45
N ILE A 59 -9.35 -0.82 1.46
CA ILE A 59 -10.11 0.33 0.94
C ILE A 59 -11.26 -0.10 0.03
N GLU A 60 -11.09 -1.20 -0.71
CA GLU A 60 -12.11 -1.77 -1.60
C GLU A 60 -12.97 -2.85 -0.92
N ASN A 61 -12.67 -3.18 0.34
CA ASN A 61 -13.31 -4.28 1.08
C ASN A 61 -13.23 -5.62 0.33
N LEU A 62 -12.03 -5.97 -0.12
CA LEU A 62 -11.72 -7.19 -0.87
C LEU A 62 -10.84 -8.13 -0.05
N SER A 63 -10.83 -9.40 -0.40
CA SER A 63 -9.75 -10.31 0.01
C SER A 63 -8.42 -9.88 -0.60
N ILE A 64 -7.30 -10.35 -0.01
CA ILE A 64 -5.96 -10.07 -0.55
C ILE A 64 -5.81 -10.59 -1.99
N ASN A 65 -6.41 -11.74 -2.32
CA ASN A 65 -6.31 -12.30 -3.67
C ASN A 65 -7.08 -11.45 -4.70
N GLU A 66 -8.28 -11.00 -4.37
CA GLU A 66 -9.06 -10.10 -5.21
C GLU A 66 -8.33 -8.76 -5.40
N ALA A 67 -7.75 -8.20 -4.34
CA ALA A 67 -6.95 -6.98 -4.44
C ALA A 67 -5.73 -7.16 -5.36
N LYS A 68 -5.02 -8.29 -5.27
CA LYS A 68 -3.90 -8.62 -6.17
C LYS A 68 -4.36 -8.73 -7.63
N GLN A 69 -5.49 -9.40 -7.87
CA GLN A 69 -6.07 -9.54 -9.22
C GLN A 69 -6.48 -8.17 -9.79
N LEU A 70 -7.10 -7.31 -8.96
CA LEU A 70 -7.49 -5.96 -9.35
C LEU A 70 -6.28 -5.11 -9.71
N ILE A 71 -5.22 -5.13 -8.90
CA ILE A 71 -3.96 -4.43 -9.21
C ILE A 71 -3.34 -4.97 -10.51
N ALA A 72 -3.23 -6.28 -10.66
CA ALA A 72 -2.64 -6.90 -11.84
C ALA A 72 -3.38 -6.49 -13.12
N THR A 73 -4.71 -6.54 -13.08
CA THR A 73 -5.58 -6.18 -14.21
C THR A 73 -5.48 -4.69 -14.54
N LYS A 74 -5.58 -3.82 -13.52
CA LYS A 74 -5.59 -2.36 -13.72
C LYS A 74 -4.28 -1.84 -14.29
N TYR A 75 -3.17 -2.45 -13.91
CA TYR A 75 -1.82 -2.01 -14.28
C TYR A 75 -1.16 -2.86 -15.37
N ASN A 76 -1.92 -3.76 -16.01
CA ASN A 76 -1.42 -4.70 -17.03
C ASN A 76 -0.14 -5.43 -16.58
N LEU A 77 -0.13 -5.90 -15.33
CA LEU A 77 0.99 -6.65 -14.74
C LEU A 77 0.72 -8.16 -14.86
N ASP A 78 1.77 -8.92 -15.11
CA ASP A 78 1.70 -10.38 -15.01
C ASP A 78 1.33 -10.77 -13.58
N GLN A 79 0.32 -11.63 -13.42
CA GLN A 79 -0.17 -12.02 -12.09
C GLN A 79 0.93 -12.63 -11.20
N GLN A 80 1.92 -13.28 -11.81
CA GLN A 80 3.09 -13.83 -11.13
C GLN A 80 3.96 -12.73 -10.47
N GLN A 81 4.00 -11.51 -11.03
CA GLN A 81 4.77 -10.40 -10.46
C GLN A 81 4.11 -9.76 -9.23
N VAL A 82 2.78 -9.85 -9.12
CA VAL A 82 2.00 -9.34 -7.97
C VAL A 82 1.94 -10.36 -6.83
N ILE A 83 2.03 -11.65 -7.15
CA ILE A 83 2.02 -12.74 -6.17
C ILE A 83 3.43 -12.96 -5.58
N ILE A 84 4.49 -12.77 -6.37
CA ILE A 84 5.88 -13.00 -5.98
C ILE A 84 6.55 -11.68 -5.56
N GLN A 85 6.20 -11.15 -4.38
CA GLN A 85 7.16 -10.37 -3.59
C GLN A 85 7.20 -10.84 -2.14
N PRO A 86 7.66 -12.08 -1.86
CA PRO A 86 8.09 -12.43 -0.52
C PRO A 86 9.50 -11.87 -0.34
N LYS A 87 9.66 -10.58 -0.06
CA LYS A 87 10.94 -10.07 0.47
C LYS A 87 11.09 -10.27 1.98
N PHE A 88 10.20 -11.06 2.61
CA PHE A 88 10.27 -11.37 4.04
C PHE A 88 9.76 -12.80 4.37
N ILE A 89 10.31 -13.82 3.71
CA ILE A 89 10.34 -15.19 4.28
C ILE A 89 11.78 -15.71 4.24
N THR A 90 12.70 -14.99 4.87
CA THR A 90 13.91 -15.55 5.49
C THR A 90 14.50 -14.47 6.37
N LEU A 91 14.20 -14.54 7.66
CA LEU A 91 14.99 -14.09 8.83
C LEU A 91 14.06 -14.14 10.07
N PHE A 92 13.39 -15.28 10.24
CA PHE A 92 13.19 -15.86 11.57
C PHE A 92 14.27 -16.92 11.72
N PHE A 93 15.51 -16.48 11.91
CA PHE A 93 16.64 -17.08 12.63
C PHE A 93 17.77 -16.05 12.66
#